data_AF-A0A4U5QIT3-F1
#
_entry.id   AF-A0A4U5QIT3-F1
#
_cell.length_a   1.000
_cell.length_b   1.000
_cell.length_c   1.000
_cell.angle_alpha   90.00
_cell.angle_beta   90.00
_cell.angle_gamma   90.00
#
_symmetry.space_group_name_H-M   'P 1'
#
loop_
_entity.id
_entity.type
_entity.pdbx_description
1 polymer ?
#
loop_
_entity_poly.entity_id
_entity_poly.type
_entity_poly.pdbx_seq_one_letter_code
_entity_poly.pdbx_strand_id
1 'polypeptide(L)'
;MSRRPGNPARRFADGGSLPFVGSMHSKSRSSPLLSIGLLVVGAILLIGYFYSGSGGRTSDREALGNAEGGVSCTSEVQRAIPILKKAYGDSMRKVLHVGPDTCLAVSSLLKEEDTEAWGVEPYDLDDVSANCKSLVRKGLVRVADIKFPLPYRAKSFSLVVVSDALDYLSPKYLNKTLPELARVSADYLVIFSGHPGQQRVKVAEMSKFGRPAKFRSSSWWTRYFVQIGLQVNEPALKKFEQASLKKSYKPACQVFHLQSHD
;
A
#
# COMPACT_ATOMS: atom_id res chain seq x y z
N MET A 1 -67.26 73.45 26.32
CA MET A 1 -67.13 74.36 27.49
C MET A 1 -66.15 73.70 28.45
N SER A 2 -64.92 74.19 28.59
CA SER A 2 -64.52 75.34 29.42
C SER A 2 -64.43 74.99 30.91
N ARG A 3 -63.21 74.91 31.46
CA ARG A 3 -62.69 75.69 32.61
C ARG A 3 -61.46 75.02 33.27
N ARG A 4 -60.27 75.61 33.08
CA ARG A 4 -59.33 76.23 34.08
C ARG A 4 -59.48 75.84 35.59
N PRO A 5 -58.54 76.19 36.50
CA PRO A 5 -57.12 75.83 36.67
C PRO A 5 -56.74 75.55 38.17
N GLY A 6 -55.48 75.19 38.45
CA GLY A 6 -54.64 75.76 39.53
C GLY A 6 -54.92 75.61 41.04
N ASN A 7 -54.01 74.87 41.71
CA ASN A 7 -53.31 75.13 43.01
C ASN A 7 -54.16 75.27 44.30
N PRO A 8 -53.62 75.36 45.56
CA PRO A 8 -52.23 75.59 46.01
C PRO A 8 -51.74 74.82 47.26
N ALA A 9 -50.41 74.77 47.47
CA ALA A 9 -49.81 75.00 48.80
C ALA A 9 -48.31 75.31 48.71
N ARG A 10 -47.97 76.59 49.00
CA ARG A 10 -46.96 77.12 49.95
C ARG A 10 -45.55 76.47 49.98
N ARG A 11 -44.40 77.13 50.13
CA ARG A 11 -43.87 78.52 50.15
C ARG A 11 -42.42 78.34 50.68
N PHE A 12 -41.41 79.00 50.08
CA PHE A 12 -40.08 79.40 50.66
C PHE A 12 -39.11 78.27 51.16
N ALA A 13 -37.78 78.32 51.09
CA ALA A 13 -36.76 79.37 50.95
C ALA A 13 -35.47 78.77 50.30
N ASP A 14 -34.84 79.45 49.33
CA ASP A 14 -33.53 80.13 49.39
C ASP A 14 -32.29 79.35 49.86
N GLY A 15 -31.23 79.38 49.03
CA GLY A 15 -29.84 79.53 49.49
C GLY A 15 -28.81 78.44 49.14
N GLY A 16 -27.93 78.73 48.17
CA GLY A 16 -26.46 78.66 48.37
C GLY A 16 -25.65 77.39 48.03
N SER A 17 -24.83 77.49 46.96
CA SER A 17 -23.40 77.10 46.81
C SER A 17 -22.84 75.69 47.13
N LEU A 18 -22.03 75.19 46.17
CA LEU A 18 -21.10 74.03 46.11
C LEU A 18 -19.97 74.04 47.20
N PRO A 19 -19.00 73.08 47.32
CA PRO A 19 -18.68 71.85 46.52
C PRO A 19 -18.21 70.57 47.31
N PHE A 20 -17.96 69.47 46.55
CA PHE A 20 -16.86 68.47 46.67
C PHE A 20 -17.03 67.10 47.40
N VAL A 21 -16.45 66.08 46.73
CA VAL A 21 -16.03 64.69 47.10
C VAL A 21 -17.05 63.54 47.14
N GLY A 22 -16.77 62.45 46.39
CA GLY A 22 -17.25 61.12 46.78
C GLY A 22 -17.27 59.95 45.79
N SER A 23 -16.10 59.43 45.42
CA SER A 23 -15.83 58.00 45.12
C SER A 23 -16.28 57.34 43.80
N MET A 24 -15.36 56.49 43.33
CA MET A 24 -15.33 55.79 42.05
C MET A 24 -16.01 54.41 42.12
N HIS A 25 -16.77 54.05 41.08
CA HIS A 25 -16.92 52.66 40.65
C HIS A 25 -17.11 52.61 39.13
N SER A 26 -16.05 52.28 38.39
CA SER A 26 -16.15 51.93 36.97
C SER A 26 -16.41 50.43 36.84
N LYS A 27 -17.52 50.07 36.18
CA LYS A 27 -17.71 48.74 35.59
C LYS A 27 -16.62 48.57 34.53
N SER A 28 -15.68 47.63 34.73
CA SER A 28 -14.66 47.32 33.74
C SER A 28 -15.33 46.71 32.51
N ARG A 29 -15.35 47.48 31.42
CA ARG A 29 -15.63 46.93 30.10
C ARG A 29 -14.47 45.99 29.78
N SER A 30 -14.74 44.69 29.70
CA SER A 30 -13.79 43.69 29.23
C SER A 30 -13.17 44.16 27.93
N SER A 31 -11.84 44.28 27.93
CA SER A 31 -11.10 44.84 26.81
C SER A 31 -11.32 44.00 25.54
N PRO A 32 -11.59 44.62 24.38
CA PRO A 32 -11.80 43.91 23.12
C PRO A 32 -10.58 43.06 22.71
N LEU A 33 -9.41 43.39 23.23
CA LEU A 33 -8.17 42.64 23.04
C LEU A 33 -8.21 41.23 23.67
N LEU A 34 -8.93 41.05 24.78
CA LEU A 34 -9.05 39.75 25.45
C LEU A 34 -9.98 38.83 24.64
N SER A 35 -11.06 39.39 24.09
CA SER A 35 -11.95 38.69 23.17
C SER A 35 -11.27 38.32 21.85
N ILE A 36 -10.44 39.23 21.30
CA ILE A 36 -9.66 38.98 20.08
C ILE A 36 -8.58 37.93 20.36
N GLY A 37 -7.88 38.02 21.49
CA GLY A 37 -6.87 37.05 21.90
C GLY A 37 -7.43 35.63 22.04
N LEU A 38 -8.60 35.49 22.66
CA LEU A 38 -9.27 34.18 22.78
C LEU A 38 -9.70 33.62 21.42
N LEU A 39 -10.13 34.47 20.49
CA LEU A 39 -10.46 34.07 19.12
C LEU A 39 -9.23 33.56 18.37
N VAL A 40 -8.10 34.26 18.48
CA VAL A 40 -6.83 33.87 17.85
C VAL A 40 -6.31 32.56 18.45
N VAL A 41 -6.33 32.43 19.78
CA VAL A 41 -5.91 31.19 20.46
C VAL A 41 -6.84 30.03 20.10
N GLY A 42 -8.15 30.25 20.04
CA GLY A 42 -9.12 29.25 19.61
C GLY A 42 -8.89 28.80 18.17
N ALA A 43 -8.57 29.72 17.25
CA ALA A 43 -8.23 29.39 15.87
C ALA A 43 -6.93 28.58 15.78
N ILE A 44 -5.89 28.93 16.54
CA ILE A 44 -4.63 28.18 16.59
C ILE A 44 -4.85 26.77 17.15
N LEU A 45 -5.65 26.63 18.20
CA LEU A 45 -5.99 25.34 18.79
C LEU A 45 -6.81 24.48 17.82
N LEU A 46 -7.75 25.06 17.08
CA LEU A 46 -8.50 24.36 16.04
C LEU A 46 -7.60 23.93 14.88
N ILE A 47 -6.71 24.80 14.39
CA ILE A 47 -5.73 24.45 13.36
C ILE A 47 -4.82 23.32 13.87
N GLY A 48 -4.32 23.42 15.11
CA GLY A 48 -3.53 22.36 15.75
C GLY A 48 -4.30 21.05 15.92
N TYR A 49 -5.60 21.10 16.23
CA TYR A 49 -6.48 19.94 16.35
C TYR A 49 -6.80 19.29 15.00
N PHE A 50 -7.07 20.08 13.96
CA PHE A 50 -7.26 19.55 12.61
C PHE A 50 -5.95 19.01 12.00
N TYR A 51 -4.79 19.57 12.39
CA TYR A 51 -3.48 19.03 12.00
C TYR A 51 -3.04 17.81 12.83
N SER A 52 -3.48 17.68 14.09
CA SER A 52 -3.22 16.49 14.92
C SER A 52 -4.22 15.35 14.68
N GLY A 53 -5.42 15.67 14.18
CA GLY A 53 -6.52 14.73 13.91
C GLY A 53 -6.59 14.14 12.50
N SER A 54 -5.64 14.45 11.61
CA SER A 54 -5.54 13.82 10.28
C SER A 54 -4.11 13.37 10.00
N GLY A 55 -3.64 12.42 10.82
CA GLY A 55 -2.44 11.61 10.56
C GLY A 55 -2.65 10.60 9.43
N GLY A 56 -3.04 11.09 8.26
CA GLY A 56 -3.22 10.32 7.02
C GLY A 56 -2.65 11.08 5.82
N ARG A 57 -1.58 11.86 6.03
CA ARG A 57 -0.80 12.41 4.92
C ARG A 57 0.10 11.29 4.43
N THR A 58 -0.24 10.75 3.26
CA THR A 58 0.64 9.98 2.38
C THR A 58 1.94 10.73 2.19
N SER A 59 2.88 10.51 3.11
CA SER A 59 4.28 10.72 2.82
C SER A 59 4.73 9.46 2.09
N ASP A 60 4.88 9.57 0.78
CA ASP A 60 5.81 8.75 -0.01
C ASP A 60 7.25 9.07 0.43
N ARG A 61 7.51 8.86 1.71
CA ARG A 61 8.84 8.55 2.20
C ARG A 61 8.87 7.05 2.24
N GLU A 62 9.45 6.49 1.18
CA GLU A 62 10.04 5.17 1.18
C GLU A 62 10.58 4.91 2.58
N ALA A 63 9.90 4.03 3.30
CA ALA A 63 10.45 3.41 4.48
C ALA A 63 11.57 2.48 4.00
N LEU A 64 12.69 3.09 3.62
CA LEU A 64 14.03 2.53 3.83
C LEU A 64 14.27 2.53 5.35
N GLY A 65 13.39 1.85 6.07
CA GLY A 65 13.78 1.26 7.32
C GLY A 65 14.77 0.17 6.94
N ASN A 66 16.00 0.29 7.43
CA ASN A 66 16.88 -0.86 7.62
C ASN A 66 16.12 -1.84 8.54
N ALA A 67 15.21 -2.60 7.96
CA ALA A 67 14.56 -3.70 8.62
C ALA A 67 15.61 -4.80 8.68
N GLU A 68 15.88 -5.30 9.87
CA GLU A 68 16.72 -6.48 10.13
C GLU A 68 16.08 -7.78 9.59
N GLY A 69 15.39 -7.72 8.44
CA GLY A 69 14.80 -8.83 7.72
C GLY A 69 15.01 -8.63 6.22
N GLY A 70 15.50 -9.65 5.52
CA GLY A 70 15.87 -9.55 4.10
C GLY A 70 14.72 -9.06 3.20
N VAL A 71 15.09 -8.49 2.05
CA VAL A 71 14.15 -8.02 1.01
C VAL A 71 13.30 -9.21 0.53
N SER A 72 11.97 -9.09 0.59
CA SER A 72 11.05 -10.10 0.03
C SER A 72 10.91 -9.91 -1.47
N CYS A 73 10.88 -11.01 -2.22
CA CYS A 73 10.74 -10.96 -3.68
C CYS A 73 9.36 -10.48 -4.12
N THR A 74 8.35 -10.57 -3.25
CA THR A 74 7.02 -10.01 -3.51
C THR A 74 7.05 -8.49 -3.61
N SER A 75 7.83 -7.81 -2.75
CA SER A 75 8.06 -6.36 -2.86
C SER A 75 8.85 -5.95 -4.10
N GLU A 76 9.71 -6.86 -4.61
CA GLU A 76 10.44 -6.64 -5.87
C GLU A 76 9.51 -6.66 -7.07
N VAL A 77 8.47 -7.52 -7.08
CA VAL A 77 7.48 -7.55 -8.16
C VAL A 77 6.84 -6.18 -8.36
N GLN A 78 6.40 -5.53 -7.27
CA GLN A 78 5.78 -4.21 -7.36
C GLN A 78 6.72 -3.17 -8.00
N ARG A 79 8.01 -3.17 -7.62
CA ARG A 79 9.03 -2.28 -8.21
C ARG A 79 9.35 -2.65 -9.66
N ALA A 80 9.25 -3.92 -10.01
CA ALA A 80 9.55 -4.44 -11.34
C ALA A 80 8.42 -4.22 -12.37
N ILE A 81 7.17 -3.93 -11.96
CA ILE A 81 6.02 -3.70 -12.86
C ILE A 81 6.37 -2.83 -14.08
N PRO A 82 6.93 -1.61 -13.93
CA PRO A 82 7.24 -0.77 -15.08
C PRO A 82 8.36 -1.33 -15.96
N ILE A 83 9.21 -2.22 -15.45
CA ILE A 83 10.29 -2.89 -16.20
C ILE A 83 9.69 -4.08 -16.95
N LEU A 84 8.83 -4.86 -16.29
CA LEU A 84 8.05 -5.94 -16.90
C LEU A 84 7.19 -5.43 -18.05
N LYS A 85 6.54 -4.27 -17.90
CA LYS A 85 5.77 -3.63 -18.97
C LYS A 85 6.63 -3.27 -20.18
N LYS A 86 7.90 -2.90 -19.99
CA LYS A 86 8.84 -2.69 -21.11
C LYS A 86 9.31 -3.99 -21.75
N ALA A 87 9.43 -5.07 -20.99
CA ALA A 87 9.83 -6.37 -21.51
C ALA A 87 8.71 -7.06 -22.30
N TYR A 88 7.48 -6.99 -21.79
CA TYR A 88 6.33 -7.77 -22.28
C TYR A 88 5.32 -6.96 -23.09
N GLY A 89 5.27 -5.63 -22.94
CA GLY A 89 4.33 -4.77 -23.66
C GLY A 89 2.90 -5.27 -23.56
N ASP A 90 2.26 -5.44 -24.72
CA ASP A 90 0.86 -5.88 -24.86
C ASP A 90 0.58 -7.29 -24.31
N SER A 91 1.64 -8.08 -24.07
CA SER A 91 1.51 -9.39 -23.42
C SER A 91 1.20 -9.29 -21.92
N MET A 92 1.24 -8.08 -21.35
CA MET A 92 0.88 -7.81 -19.97
C MET A 92 -0.63 -7.52 -19.78
N ARG A 93 -1.49 -7.96 -20.72
CA ARG A 93 -2.95 -7.76 -20.71
C ARG A 93 -3.71 -8.48 -19.59
N LYS A 94 -3.33 -9.71 -19.25
CA LYS A 94 -4.00 -10.55 -18.24
C LYS A 94 -2.95 -11.20 -17.34
N VAL A 95 -2.75 -10.62 -16.17
CA VAL A 95 -1.67 -10.98 -15.26
C VAL A 95 -2.20 -11.75 -14.05
N LEU A 96 -1.63 -12.92 -13.79
CA LEU A 96 -1.82 -13.63 -12.52
C LEU A 96 -0.57 -13.48 -11.67
N HIS A 97 -0.69 -12.92 -10.46
CA HIS A 97 0.38 -12.89 -9.47
C HIS A 97 0.18 -13.97 -8.41
N VAL A 98 1.11 -14.92 -8.33
CA VAL A 98 1.12 -15.98 -7.31
C VAL A 98 2.08 -15.62 -6.19
N GLY A 99 1.56 -15.63 -4.95
CA GLY A 99 2.24 -15.10 -3.77
C GLY A 99 2.22 -13.57 -3.68
N PRO A 100 1.06 -12.89 -3.81
CA PRO A 100 0.98 -11.43 -3.71
C PRO A 100 1.12 -10.87 -2.28
N ASP A 101 1.09 -11.71 -1.24
CA ASP A 101 1.23 -11.38 0.18
C ASP A 101 0.35 -10.19 0.61
N THR A 102 0.88 -8.96 0.58
CA THR A 102 0.16 -7.73 0.92
C THR A 102 -0.85 -7.25 -0.14
N CYS A 103 -0.98 -7.96 -1.26
CA CYS A 103 -1.76 -7.58 -2.44
C CYS A 103 -1.32 -6.27 -3.14
N LEU A 104 -0.20 -5.66 -2.74
CA LEU A 104 0.23 -4.37 -3.29
C LEU A 104 0.60 -4.46 -4.78
N ALA A 105 1.30 -5.51 -5.18
CA ALA A 105 1.63 -5.73 -6.59
C ALA A 105 0.37 -5.89 -7.46
N VAL A 106 -0.63 -6.66 -7.02
CA VAL A 106 -1.92 -6.77 -7.72
C VAL A 106 -2.63 -5.42 -7.80
N SER A 107 -2.66 -4.66 -6.71
CA SER A 107 -3.23 -3.30 -6.68
C SER A 107 -2.53 -2.35 -7.65
N SER A 108 -1.20 -2.44 -7.77
CA SER A 108 -0.41 -1.67 -8.73
C SER A 108 -0.68 -2.10 -10.17
N LEU A 109 -0.79 -3.40 -10.44
CA LEU A 109 -1.12 -3.92 -11.77
C LEU A 109 -2.51 -3.47 -12.24
N LEU A 110 -3.50 -3.43 -11.34
CA LEU A 110 -4.86 -2.94 -11.65
C LEU A 110 -4.92 -1.45 -12.01
N LYS A 111 -3.86 -0.68 -11.74
CA LYS A 111 -3.74 0.73 -12.14
C LYS A 111 -3.06 0.89 -13.50
N GLU A 112 -2.46 -0.16 -14.04
CA GLU A 112 -1.85 -0.11 -15.36
C GLU A 112 -2.94 -0.13 -16.43
N GLU A 113 -2.81 0.76 -17.41
CA GLU A 113 -3.69 0.79 -18.58
C GLU A 113 -3.63 -0.55 -19.32
N ASP A 114 -4.79 -0.98 -19.82
CA ASP A 114 -5.01 -2.23 -20.57
C ASP A 114 -4.54 -3.51 -19.87
N THR A 115 -4.43 -3.48 -18.53
CA THR A 115 -4.00 -4.61 -17.71
C THR A 115 -5.13 -5.06 -16.78
N GLU A 116 -5.59 -6.29 -16.96
CA GLU A 116 -6.39 -7.00 -15.97
C GLU A 116 -5.47 -7.84 -15.07
N ALA A 117 -5.71 -7.84 -13.75
CA ALA A 117 -4.84 -8.52 -12.80
C ALA A 117 -5.60 -9.30 -11.72
N TRP A 118 -5.05 -10.47 -11.39
CA TRP A 118 -5.54 -11.37 -10.34
C TRP A 118 -4.39 -11.83 -9.45
N GLY A 119 -4.73 -12.27 -8.24
CA GLY A 119 -3.79 -12.86 -7.30
C GLY A 119 -4.20 -14.25 -6.85
N VAL A 120 -3.22 -15.11 -6.59
CA VAL A 120 -3.38 -16.33 -5.80
C VAL A 120 -2.39 -16.30 -4.66
N GLU A 121 -2.89 -16.19 -3.43
CA GLU A 121 -2.08 -16.37 -2.23
C GLU A 121 -2.11 -17.84 -1.81
N PRO A 122 -0.95 -18.52 -1.75
CA PRO A 122 -0.90 -19.94 -1.37
C PRO A 122 -1.16 -20.23 0.11
N TYR A 123 -1.15 -19.20 0.95
CA TYR A 123 -1.20 -19.30 2.40
C TYR A 123 -2.22 -18.31 2.95
N ASP A 124 -2.55 -18.45 4.23
CA ASP A 124 -3.56 -17.60 4.85
C ASP A 124 -3.11 -16.14 4.91
N LEU A 125 -4.08 -15.25 4.71
CA LEU A 125 -3.92 -13.79 4.72
C LEU A 125 -4.37 -13.24 6.07
N ASP A 126 -3.73 -13.69 7.14
CA ASP A 126 -3.95 -13.15 8.47
C ASP A 126 -3.28 -11.77 8.59
N ASP A 127 -3.91 -10.84 9.30
CA ASP A 127 -3.40 -9.48 9.57
C ASP A 127 -3.05 -8.61 8.35
N VAL A 128 -3.63 -8.90 7.18
CA VAL A 128 -3.42 -8.07 5.99
C VAL A 128 -4.24 -6.77 5.98
N SER A 129 -3.77 -5.79 5.21
CA SER A 129 -4.40 -4.47 5.07
C SER A 129 -5.86 -4.55 4.61
N ALA A 130 -6.66 -3.54 4.95
CA ALA A 130 -8.05 -3.42 4.51
C ALA A 130 -8.18 -3.46 2.97
N ASN A 131 -7.17 -2.92 2.25
CA ASN A 131 -7.13 -2.97 0.79
C ASN A 131 -6.98 -4.41 0.27
N CYS A 132 -6.07 -5.20 0.84
CA CYS A 132 -5.89 -6.61 0.46
C CYS A 132 -7.15 -7.42 0.78
N LYS A 133 -7.76 -7.22 1.97
CA LYS A 133 -9.07 -7.81 2.33
C LYS A 133 -10.16 -7.45 1.31
N SER A 134 -10.18 -6.22 0.81
CA SER A 134 -11.13 -5.77 -0.22
C SER A 134 -10.92 -6.51 -1.55
N LEU A 135 -9.66 -6.69 -2.00
CA LEU A 135 -9.34 -7.44 -3.21
C LEU A 135 -9.73 -8.92 -3.10
N VAL A 136 -9.58 -9.51 -1.90
CA VAL A 136 -10.05 -10.88 -1.63
C VAL A 136 -11.57 -10.97 -1.72
N ARG A 137 -12.31 -10.05 -1.06
CA ARG A 137 -13.78 -10.03 -1.13
C ARG A 137 -14.32 -9.84 -2.55
N LYS A 138 -13.62 -9.06 -3.38
CA LYS A 138 -13.94 -8.87 -4.80
C LYS A 138 -13.60 -10.08 -5.67
N GLY A 139 -12.95 -11.10 -5.12
CA GLY A 139 -12.50 -12.29 -5.85
C GLY A 139 -11.33 -12.04 -6.80
N LEU A 140 -10.68 -10.88 -6.71
CA LEU A 140 -9.49 -10.53 -7.50
C LEU A 140 -8.25 -11.23 -6.94
N VAL A 141 -8.18 -11.42 -5.62
CA VAL A 141 -7.17 -12.27 -4.98
C VAL A 141 -7.88 -13.46 -4.35
N ARG A 142 -7.39 -14.67 -4.61
CA ARG A 142 -7.92 -15.91 -4.05
C ARG A 142 -6.88 -16.57 -3.16
N VAL A 143 -7.32 -17.15 -2.04
CA VAL A 143 -6.46 -18.03 -1.24
C VAL A 143 -6.59 -19.44 -1.81
N ALA A 144 -5.48 -19.99 -2.31
CA ALA A 144 -5.47 -21.34 -2.88
C ALA A 144 -4.06 -21.94 -2.84
N ASP A 145 -3.94 -23.13 -2.26
CA ASP A 145 -2.68 -23.83 -2.11
C ASP A 145 -2.13 -24.30 -3.48
N ILE A 146 -0.99 -23.72 -3.89
CA ILE A 146 -0.33 -23.96 -5.18
C ILE A 146 0.30 -25.36 -5.31
N LYS A 147 0.28 -26.18 -4.25
CA LYS A 147 0.62 -27.62 -4.36
C LYS A 147 -0.47 -28.40 -5.11
N PHE A 148 -1.64 -27.81 -5.28
CA PHE A 148 -2.79 -28.38 -5.99
C PHE A 148 -3.10 -27.57 -7.27
N PRO A 149 -3.83 -28.17 -8.23
CA PRO A 149 -4.22 -27.47 -9.45
C PRO A 149 -5.00 -26.18 -9.14
N LEU A 150 -4.63 -25.12 -9.85
CA LEU A 150 -5.28 -23.83 -9.73
C LEU A 150 -6.67 -23.88 -10.37
N PRO A 151 -7.66 -23.16 -9.81
CA PRO A 151 -9.04 -23.15 -10.31
C PRO A 151 -9.21 -22.29 -11.58
N TYR A 152 -8.26 -22.39 -12.51
CA TYR A 152 -8.23 -21.66 -13.78
C TYR A 152 -8.05 -22.63 -14.95
N ARG A 153 -8.65 -22.30 -16.09
CA ARG A 153 -8.47 -23.07 -17.32
C ARG A 153 -7.05 -22.89 -17.84
N ALA A 154 -6.61 -23.81 -18.68
CA ALA A 154 -5.32 -23.66 -19.35
C ALA A 154 -5.30 -22.36 -20.17
N LYS A 155 -4.14 -21.68 -20.23
CA LYS A 155 -3.93 -20.46 -21.01
C LYS A 155 -4.91 -19.32 -20.68
N SER A 156 -5.28 -19.17 -19.39
CA SER A 156 -6.20 -18.12 -18.94
C SER A 156 -5.53 -16.76 -18.81
N PHE A 157 -4.22 -16.74 -18.53
CA PHE A 157 -3.45 -15.52 -18.27
C PHE A 157 -2.33 -15.39 -19.28
N SER A 158 -2.12 -14.19 -19.82
CA SER A 158 -1.02 -13.95 -20.75
C SER A 158 0.33 -14.01 -20.05
N LEU A 159 0.38 -13.52 -18.81
CA LEU A 159 1.58 -13.51 -17.99
C LEU A 159 1.25 -14.02 -16.58
N VAL A 160 2.02 -15.01 -16.12
CA VAL A 160 2.00 -15.44 -14.71
C VAL A 160 3.27 -14.96 -14.05
N VAL A 161 3.15 -14.23 -12.94
CA VAL A 161 4.27 -13.77 -12.11
C VAL A 161 4.21 -14.50 -10.78
N VAL A 162 5.33 -15.02 -10.30
CA VAL A 162 5.41 -15.78 -9.04
C VAL A 162 6.49 -15.16 -8.17
N SER A 163 6.21 -14.90 -6.89
CA SER A 163 7.20 -14.38 -5.94
C SER A 163 7.12 -15.07 -4.59
N ASP A 164 8.29 -15.37 -4.01
CA ASP A 164 8.52 -16.01 -2.69
C ASP A 164 7.93 -17.44 -2.53
N ALA A 165 6.78 -17.74 -3.13
CA ALA A 165 6.02 -18.96 -2.90
C ALA A 165 6.75 -20.26 -3.29
N LEU A 166 7.55 -20.24 -4.36
CA LEU A 166 8.27 -21.43 -4.83
C LEU A 166 9.46 -21.80 -3.93
N ASP A 167 10.03 -20.84 -3.20
CA ASP A 167 11.17 -21.08 -2.33
C ASP A 167 10.79 -22.00 -1.16
N TYR A 168 9.51 -22.00 -0.79
CA TYR A 168 8.93 -22.86 0.24
C TYR A 168 8.52 -24.25 -0.26
N LEU A 169 8.62 -24.54 -1.55
CA LEU A 169 8.23 -25.85 -2.08
C LEU A 169 9.40 -26.84 -2.07
N SER A 170 9.12 -28.09 -1.68
CA SER A 170 10.05 -29.21 -1.88
C SER A 170 10.12 -29.58 -3.36
N PRO A 171 11.22 -30.21 -3.85
CA PRO A 171 11.31 -30.68 -5.25
C PRO A 171 10.11 -31.50 -5.73
N LYS A 172 9.53 -32.34 -4.86
CA LYS A 172 8.31 -33.11 -5.16
C LYS A 172 7.11 -32.24 -5.55
N TYR A 173 6.94 -31.08 -4.90
CA TYR A 173 5.84 -30.16 -5.18
C TYR A 173 6.18 -29.23 -6.33
N LEU A 174 7.44 -28.77 -6.45
CA LEU A 174 7.88 -28.00 -7.62
C LEU A 174 7.62 -28.75 -8.94
N ASN A 175 7.82 -30.08 -8.97
CA ASN A 175 7.56 -30.92 -10.14
C ASN A 175 6.08 -30.91 -10.57
N LYS A 176 5.17 -30.54 -9.68
CA LYS A 176 3.72 -30.44 -9.96
C LYS A 176 3.30 -28.99 -10.19
N THR A 177 3.80 -28.08 -9.35
CA THR A 177 3.41 -26.68 -9.35
C THR A 177 3.93 -25.92 -10.56
N LEU A 178 5.16 -26.14 -11.02
CA LEU A 178 5.67 -25.40 -12.19
C LEU A 178 4.92 -25.75 -13.49
N PRO A 179 4.67 -27.03 -13.83
CA PRO A 179 3.82 -27.38 -14.96
C PRO A 179 2.42 -26.80 -14.85
N GLU A 180 1.86 -26.75 -13.63
CA GLU A 180 0.55 -26.17 -13.38
C GLU A 180 0.51 -24.64 -13.61
N LEU A 181 1.56 -23.93 -13.18
CA LEU A 181 1.71 -22.50 -13.43
C LEU A 181 1.93 -22.21 -14.93
N ALA A 182 2.71 -23.05 -15.60
CA ALA A 182 2.89 -22.98 -17.04
C ALA A 182 1.58 -23.28 -17.80
N ARG A 183 0.77 -24.23 -17.31
CA ARG A 183 -0.54 -24.59 -17.89
C ARG A 183 -1.50 -23.40 -17.89
N VAL A 184 -1.59 -22.65 -16.79
CA VAL A 184 -2.52 -21.50 -16.70
C VAL A 184 -1.99 -20.26 -17.42
N SER A 185 -0.69 -20.21 -17.72
CA SER A 185 -0.07 -19.20 -18.57
C SER A 185 -0.29 -19.51 -20.06
N ALA A 186 -0.60 -18.49 -20.83
CA ALA A 186 -0.78 -18.56 -22.29
C ALA A 186 0.51 -18.24 -23.02
N ASP A 187 1.25 -17.24 -22.54
CA ASP A 187 2.43 -16.71 -23.24
C ASP A 187 3.69 -16.85 -22.37
N TYR A 188 3.68 -16.35 -21.12
CA TYR A 188 4.90 -16.18 -20.32
C TYR A 188 4.76 -16.50 -18.83
N LEU A 189 5.82 -17.03 -18.23
CA LEU A 189 5.95 -17.26 -16.80
C LEU A 189 7.18 -16.53 -16.27
N VAL A 190 7.03 -15.71 -15.24
CA VAL A 190 8.12 -14.98 -14.57
C VAL A 190 8.21 -15.40 -13.13
N ILE A 191 9.41 -15.76 -12.68
CA ILE A 191 9.67 -16.23 -11.33
C ILE A 191 10.65 -15.30 -10.64
N PHE A 192 10.26 -14.75 -9.50
CA PHE A 192 11.11 -14.04 -8.57
C PHE A 192 11.42 -14.96 -7.38
N SER A 193 12.68 -15.36 -7.25
CA SER A 193 13.16 -16.29 -6.20
C SER A 193 14.33 -15.68 -5.44
N GLY A 194 14.41 -15.95 -4.14
CA GLY A 194 15.44 -15.37 -3.29
C GLY A 194 16.86 -15.88 -3.58
N HIS A 195 17.85 -15.02 -3.34
CA HIS A 195 19.27 -15.36 -3.47
C HIS A 195 19.76 -16.17 -2.25
N PRO A 196 20.46 -17.30 -2.45
CA PRO A 196 21.14 -17.99 -1.36
C PRO A 196 22.11 -17.04 -0.63
N GLY A 197 22.02 -16.97 0.70
CA GLY A 197 22.93 -16.19 1.55
C GLY A 197 22.63 -14.68 1.64
N GLN A 198 21.86 -14.11 0.73
CA GLN A 198 21.44 -12.69 0.80
C GLN A 198 20.06 -12.53 1.47
N GLN A 199 19.15 -13.48 1.22
CA GLN A 199 17.82 -13.46 1.81
C GLN A 199 17.82 -14.29 3.09
N ARG A 200 17.40 -13.68 4.20
CA ARG A 200 17.23 -14.38 5.48
C ARG A 200 15.80 -14.89 5.57
N VAL A 201 15.65 -16.16 5.97
CA VAL A 201 14.35 -16.76 6.28
C VAL A 201 13.73 -15.94 7.41
N LYS A 202 12.58 -15.32 7.19
CA LYS A 202 11.87 -14.66 8.28
C LYS A 202 11.30 -15.75 9.19
N VAL A 203 11.64 -15.72 10.47
CA VAL A 203 11.11 -16.70 11.44
C VAL A 203 9.58 -16.61 11.52
N ALA A 204 9.03 -15.40 11.38
CA ALA A 204 7.59 -15.15 11.28
C ALA A 204 6.94 -15.80 10.03
N GLU A 205 7.71 -16.04 8.97
CA GLU A 205 7.22 -16.75 7.80
C GLU A 205 7.19 -18.28 8.06
N MET A 206 7.96 -18.81 9.02
CA MET A 206 7.94 -20.26 9.31
C MET A 206 6.57 -20.75 9.81
N SER A 207 5.82 -19.95 10.56
CA SER A 207 4.45 -20.30 10.98
C SER A 207 3.48 -20.32 9.78
N LYS A 208 3.64 -19.39 8.83
CA LYS A 208 2.83 -19.29 7.61
C LYS A 208 3.10 -20.44 6.63
N PHE A 209 4.37 -20.78 6.41
CA PHE A 209 4.77 -21.76 5.39
C PHE A 209 4.96 -23.18 5.94
N GLY A 210 5.02 -23.35 7.27
CA GLY A 210 5.26 -24.63 7.96
C GLY A 210 6.65 -25.23 7.73
N ARG A 211 7.53 -24.53 7.00
CA ARG A 211 8.92 -24.93 6.72
C ARG A 211 9.77 -23.71 6.34
N PRO A 212 11.09 -23.75 6.54
CA PRO A 212 11.97 -22.68 6.10
C PRO A 212 12.03 -22.58 4.57
N ALA A 213 12.20 -21.36 4.06
CA ALA A 213 12.49 -21.14 2.64
C ALA A 213 13.78 -21.84 2.26
N LYS A 214 13.80 -22.48 1.08
CA LYS A 214 14.99 -23.07 0.49
C LYS A 214 15.38 -22.25 -0.75
N PHE A 215 16.19 -21.23 -0.52
CA PHE A 215 16.77 -20.44 -1.59
C PHE A 215 17.75 -21.29 -2.40
N ARG A 216 17.58 -21.28 -3.73
CA ARG A 216 18.35 -22.11 -4.67
C ARG A 216 19.14 -21.21 -5.59
N SER A 217 20.31 -21.66 -6.03
CA SER A 217 21.13 -20.89 -6.96
C SER A 217 20.48 -20.81 -8.34
N SER A 218 20.82 -19.78 -9.11
CA SER A 218 20.38 -19.63 -10.50
C SER A 218 20.75 -20.83 -11.36
N SER A 219 21.93 -21.41 -11.15
CA SER A 219 22.36 -22.65 -11.81
C SER A 219 21.48 -23.85 -11.47
N TRP A 220 20.97 -23.93 -10.24
CA TRP A 220 20.02 -24.97 -9.86
C TRP A 220 18.70 -24.78 -10.58
N TRP A 221 18.15 -23.55 -10.56
CA TRP A 221 16.89 -23.21 -11.23
C TRP A 221 16.95 -23.50 -12.73
N THR A 222 18.02 -23.06 -13.39
CA THR A 222 18.22 -23.28 -14.83
C THR A 222 18.24 -24.77 -15.18
N ARG A 223 19.01 -25.60 -14.45
CA ARG A 223 19.01 -27.06 -14.65
C ARG A 223 17.63 -27.66 -14.42
N TYR A 224 16.93 -27.17 -13.41
CA TYR A 224 15.61 -27.66 -13.05
C TYR A 224 14.56 -27.35 -14.12
N PHE A 225 14.57 -26.13 -14.70
CA PHE A 225 13.68 -25.75 -15.80
C PHE A 225 13.88 -26.65 -17.02
N VAL A 226 15.14 -26.91 -17.40
CA VAL A 226 15.48 -27.83 -18.50
C VAL A 226 14.94 -29.23 -18.24
N GLN A 227 15.08 -29.75 -17.01
CA GLN A 227 14.59 -31.07 -16.63
C GLN A 227 13.07 -31.22 -16.80
N ILE A 228 12.30 -30.15 -16.57
CA ILE A 228 10.84 -30.15 -16.70
C ILE A 228 10.34 -29.57 -18.04
N GLY A 229 11.24 -29.32 -18.98
CA GLY A 229 10.90 -28.83 -20.32
C GLY A 229 10.48 -27.36 -20.40
N LEU A 230 10.76 -26.55 -19.38
CA LEU A 230 10.56 -25.10 -19.42
C LEU A 230 11.78 -24.40 -20.02
N GLN A 231 11.54 -23.55 -21.02
CA GLN A 231 12.58 -22.83 -21.73
C GLN A 231 12.67 -21.38 -21.26
N VAL A 232 13.90 -20.87 -21.16
CA VAL A 232 14.16 -19.46 -20.85
C VAL A 232 13.78 -18.59 -22.05
N ASN A 233 13.03 -17.53 -21.78
CA ASN A 233 12.70 -16.51 -22.76
C ASN A 233 13.84 -15.49 -22.86
N GLU A 234 14.87 -15.85 -23.62
CA GLU A 234 16.04 -15.00 -23.89
C GLU A 234 15.68 -13.59 -24.42
N PRO A 235 14.74 -13.43 -25.39
CA PRO A 235 14.31 -12.11 -25.81
C PRO A 235 13.72 -11.24 -24.69
N ALA A 236 12.86 -11.80 -23.85
CA ALA A 236 12.25 -11.07 -22.74
C ALA A 236 13.29 -10.72 -21.66
N LEU A 237 14.20 -11.64 -21.36
CA LEU A 237 15.32 -11.40 -20.44
C LEU A 237 16.16 -10.21 -20.89
N LYS A 238 16.60 -10.19 -22.16
CA LYS A 238 17.39 -9.07 -22.71
C LYS A 238 16.65 -7.74 -22.63
N LYS A 239 15.35 -7.70 -22.96
CA LYS A 239 14.53 -6.49 -22.84
C LYS A 239 14.40 -6.04 -21.38
N PHE A 240 14.23 -6.99 -20.45
CA PHE A 240 14.16 -6.72 -19.03
C PHE A 240 15.47 -6.13 -18.50
N GLU A 241 16.62 -6.69 -18.88
CA GLU A 241 17.94 -6.18 -18.52
C GLU A 241 18.17 -4.76 -19.06
N GLN A 242 17.85 -4.51 -20.33
CA GLN A 242 17.94 -3.18 -20.94
C GLN A 242 17.06 -2.16 -20.22
N ALA A 243 15.81 -2.52 -19.92
CA ALA A 243 14.89 -1.65 -19.19
C ALA A 243 15.34 -1.42 -17.74
N SER A 244 15.93 -2.44 -17.10
CA SER A 244 16.49 -2.36 -15.75
C SER A 244 17.65 -1.37 -15.70
N LEU A 245 18.60 -1.47 -16.63
CA LEU A 245 19.72 -0.54 -16.77
C LEU A 245 19.23 0.89 -16.97
N LYS A 246 18.27 1.11 -17.89
CA LYS A 246 17.72 2.44 -18.17
C LYS A 246 17.02 3.08 -16.98
N LYS A 247 16.42 2.27 -16.11
CA LYS A 247 15.71 2.74 -14.89
C LYS A 247 16.57 2.66 -13.63
N SER A 248 17.86 2.31 -13.74
CA SER A 248 18.73 2.05 -12.59
C SER A 248 18.14 1.03 -11.60
N TYR A 249 17.31 0.11 -12.09
CA TYR A 249 16.69 -0.94 -11.30
C TYR A 249 17.67 -2.10 -11.13
N LYS A 250 17.91 -2.49 -9.88
CA LYS A 250 18.73 -3.65 -9.51
C LYS A 250 17.85 -4.61 -8.71
N PRO A 251 17.50 -5.78 -9.26
CA PRO A 251 16.64 -6.71 -8.55
C PRO A 251 17.39 -7.29 -7.34
N ALA A 252 16.76 -7.29 -6.16
CA ALA A 252 17.29 -8.00 -4.99
C ALA A 252 17.07 -9.52 -5.07
N CYS A 253 16.22 -9.97 -6.00
CA CYS A 253 15.87 -11.37 -6.22
C CYS A 253 16.38 -11.86 -7.58
N GLN A 254 16.48 -13.18 -7.71
CA GLN A 254 16.71 -13.83 -8.99
C GLN A 254 15.42 -13.76 -9.80
N VAL A 255 15.50 -13.24 -11.03
CA VAL A 255 14.35 -13.10 -11.92
C VAL A 255 14.54 -14.01 -13.12
N PHE A 256 13.63 -14.97 -13.29
CA PHE A 256 13.66 -15.90 -14.41
C PHE A 256 12.49 -15.62 -15.34
N HIS A 257 12.79 -15.50 -16.64
CA HIS A 257 11.81 -15.27 -17.69
C HIS A 257 11.65 -16.56 -18.48
N LEU A 258 10.47 -17.16 -18.48
CA LEU A 258 10.20 -18.46 -19.08
C LEU A 258 9.08 -18.34 -20.13
N GLN A 259 9.14 -19.20 -21.14
CA GLN A 259 8.02 -19.43 -22.06
C GLN A 259 7.04 -20.41 -21.41
N SER A 260 5.73 -20.20 -21.57
CA SER A 260 4.75 -21.25 -21.26
C SER A 260 4.80 -22.34 -22.34
N HIS A 261 4.38 -23.55 -22.00
CA HIS A 261 4.31 -24.65 -22.96
C HIS A 261 3.32 -24.30 -24.09
N ASP A 262 3.70 -24.61 -25.33
CA ASP A 262 2.80 -24.61 -26.49
C ASP A 262 1.70 -25.66 -26.35
#